data_AF-A0A9X8VF66-F1
#
_entry.id   AF-A0A9X8VF66-F1
#
_cell.length_a   1.000
_cell.length_b   1.000
_cell.length_c   1.000
_cell.angle_alpha   90.00
_cell.angle_beta   90.00
_cell.angle_gamma   90.00
#
_symmetry.space_group_name_H-M   'P 1'
#
loop_
_entity.id
_entity.type
_entity.pdbx_description
1 polymer ?
#
loop_
_entity_poly.entity_id
_entity_poly.type
_entity_poly.pdbx_seq_one_letter_code
_entity_poly.pdbx_strand_id
1 'polypeptide(L)' 'PGESEVVNLVNYLLESRYVTGRTHGVDGGRPLR' A
#
# COMPACT_ATOMS: atom_id res chain seq x y z
N PRO A 1 1.53 -11.28 -8.70
CA PRO A 1 0.59 -10.72 -7.69
C PRO A 1 1.10 -9.46 -6.97
N GLY A 2 2.37 -9.36 -6.57
CA GLY A 2 2.86 -8.21 -5.78
C GLY A 2 2.87 -6.86 -6.52
N GLU A 3 3.10 -6.83 -7.84
CA GLU A 3 3.09 -5.59 -8.62
C GLU A 3 1.73 -4.87 -8.56
N SER A 4 0.64 -5.62 -8.71
CA SER A 4 -0.71 -5.06 -8.66
C SER A 4 -1.04 -4.47 -7.28
N GLU A 5 -0.50 -5.03 -6.20
CA GLU A 5 -0.70 -4.50 -4.85
C GLU A 5 -0.02 -3.13 -4.67
N VAL A 6 1.18 -2.97 -5.24
CA VAL A 6 1.90 -1.69 -5.23
C VAL A 6 1.14 -0.64 -6.03
N VAL A 7 0.68 -0.98 -7.25
CA VAL A 7 -0.07 -0.05 -8.10
C VAL A 7 -1.38 0.39 -7.42
N ASN A 8 -2.12 -0.55 -6.83
CA ASN A 8 -3.35 -0.23 -6.11
C ASN A 8 -3.11 0.67 -4.89
N LEU A 9 -2.01 0.45 -4.16
CA LEU A 9 -1.63 1.29 -3.02
C LEU A 9 -1.28 2.72 -3.48
N VAL A 10 -0.54 2.88 -4.57
CA VAL A 10 -0.22 4.19 -5.12
C VAL A 10 -1.49 4.94 -5.52
N ASN A 11 -2.42 4.27 -6.22
CA ASN A 11 -3.70 4.86 -6.59
C ASN A 11 -4.50 5.31 -5.36
N TYR A 12 -4.58 4.47 -4.33
CA TYR A 12 -5.22 4.82 -3.06
C TYR A 12 -4.61 6.07 -2.41
N LEU A 13 -3.27 6.16 -2.36
CA LEU A 13 -2.58 7.31 -1.76
C LEU A 13 -2.84 8.61 -2.53
N LEU A 14 -2.86 8.54 -3.87
CA LEU A 14 -3.10 9.71 -4.72
C LEU A 14 -4.56 10.20 -4.69
N GLU A 15 -5.53 9.29 -4.49
CA GLU A 15 -6.94 9.63 -4.36
C GLU A 15 -7.34 10.06 -2.93
N SER A 16 -6.52 9.73 -1.94
CA SER A 16 -6.83 10.00 -0.53
C SER A 16 -6.72 11.48 -0.19
N ARG A 17 -7.69 11.98 0.58
CA ARG A 17 -7.69 13.34 1.13
C ARG A 17 -7.29 13.42 2.61
N TYR A 18 -7.06 12.26 3.25
CA TYR A 18 -6.85 12.15 4.70
C TYR A 18 -5.69 11.23 5.09
N VAL A 19 -4.93 10.72 4.13
CA VAL A 19 -3.74 9.90 4.38
C VAL A 19 -2.50 10.69 3.99
N THR A 20 -1.65 10.97 4.97
CA THR A 20 -0.34 11.59 4.79
C THR A 20 0.60 11.10 5.89
N GLY A 21 1.91 11.13 5.64
CA GLY A 21 2.94 10.78 6.61
C GLY A 21 2.93 9.33 7.09
N ARG A 22 2.32 8.40 6.33
CA ARG A 22 2.24 6.98 6.68
C ARG A 22 3.04 6.11 5.70
N THR A 23 3.59 5.01 6.22
CA THR A 23 4.26 3.97 5.43
C THR A 23 3.41 2.70 5.43
N HIS A 24 3.18 2.13 4.25
CA HIS A 24 2.40 0.91 4.06
C HIS A 24 3.32 -0.19 3.54
N GLY A 25 3.40 -1.31 4.27
CA GLY A 25 4.16 -2.49 3.86
C GLY A 25 3.36 -3.36 2.88
N VAL A 26 3.94 -3.67 1.72
CA VAL A 26 3.36 -4.49 0.66
C VAL A 26 4.19 -5.77 0.50
N ASP A 27 4.19 -6.58 1.56
CA ASP A 27 5.04 -7.78 1.66
C ASP A 27 4.26 -9.09 1.56
N GLY A 28 2.97 -9.04 1.17
CA GLY A 28 2.10 -10.21 1.08
C GLY A 28 1.84 -10.91 2.41
N GLY A 29 1.90 -10.17 3.53
CA GLY A 29 1.68 -10.71 4.87
C GLY A 29 2.87 -11.45 5.49
N ARG A 30 4.09 -11.36 4.92
CA ARG A 30 5.30 -11.94 5.52
C ARG A 30 5.53 -11.61 7.00
N PRO A 31 5.24 -10.40 7.51
CA PRO A 31 5.41 -10.09 8.92
C PRO A 31 4.43 -10.79 9.87
N LEU A 32 3.37 -11.43 9.34
CA LEU A 32 2.31 -12.11 10.11
C LEU A 32 2.50 -13.63 10.17
N ARG A 33 3.66 -14.14 9.71
CA ARG A 33 4.01 -15.56 9.73
C ARG A 33 5.12 -15.85 10.74
#